data_AF-A0A431LLR1-F1
#
_entry.id   AF-A0A431LLR1-F1
#
_cell.length_a   1.000
_cell.length_b   1.000
_cell.length_c   1.000
_cell.angle_alpha   90.00
_cell.angle_beta   90.00
_cell.angle_gamma   90.00
#
_symmetry.space_group_name_H-M   'P 1'
#
loop_
_entity.id
_entity.type
_entity.pdbx_description
1 polymer ?
#
loop_
_entity_poly.entity_id
_entity_poly.type
_entity_poly.pdbx_seq_one_letter_code
_entity_poly.pdbx_strand_id
1 'polypeptide(L)'
;MSESTLAVMDSGEANRRILSKDEYRADFRRVEAASLKRRTSLASGEGKRIFARCFYTFQAGMYFVSTLGRTKLPRESIEQIEQAVRAKLEVAAKEVDKVIDSAELLLKQNSIEVIATYDTVPLEIEIGITSALGRRYFELIHKLDQAMPLIQTLEIEEVINEKAAEHQRSNCKRIVLSLSSTVRNFSSGVRRRMNEEDAKRVDGGDRSQARASSEGAASDLPAYADGAEEPRINLSPAEPTPTPTPTPTPTVASDTLAEVVRAA
;
A
#
# COMPACT_ATOMS: atom_id res chain seq x y z
N MET A 1 21.45 -25.89 0.58
CA MET A 1 22.38 -24.98 -0.09
C MET A 1 23.71 -25.11 0.62
N SER A 2 24.75 -25.50 -0.12
CA SER A 2 26.12 -25.61 0.41
C SER A 2 26.62 -24.23 0.81
N GLU A 3 27.15 -24.09 2.03
CA GLU A 3 27.85 -22.88 2.46
C GLU A 3 28.99 -22.61 1.48
N SER A 4 28.83 -21.58 0.65
CA SER A 4 29.92 -21.11 -0.21
C SER A 4 30.96 -20.45 0.68
N THR A 5 32.17 -20.99 0.75
CA THR A 5 33.30 -20.38 1.47
C THR A 5 33.67 -19.00 0.92
N LEU A 6 33.14 -18.61 -0.25
CA LEU A 6 33.44 -17.37 -0.95
C LEU A 6 32.44 -16.24 -0.67
N ALA A 7 31.25 -16.54 -0.14
CA ALA A 7 30.22 -15.53 0.09
C ALA A 7 29.31 -15.89 1.27
N VAL A 8 29.10 -14.93 2.17
CA VAL A 8 28.13 -15.04 3.27
C VAL A 8 26.73 -14.83 2.70
N MET A 9 25.91 -15.88 2.75
CA MET A 9 24.53 -15.85 2.28
C MET A 9 23.56 -15.45 3.39
N ASP A 10 22.44 -14.84 3.02
CA ASP A 10 21.36 -14.51 3.95
C ASP A 10 20.73 -15.79 4.52
N SER A 11 20.60 -15.83 5.84
CA SER A 11 19.93 -16.90 6.60
C SER A 11 18.58 -16.42 7.16
N GLY A 12 17.98 -15.43 6.51
CA GLY A 12 16.72 -14.81 6.88
C GLY A 12 16.84 -13.50 7.66
N GLU A 13 18.04 -12.92 7.79
CA GLU A 13 18.25 -11.58 8.37
C GLU A 13 17.40 -10.52 7.66
N ALA A 14 17.32 -10.60 6.33
CA ALA A 14 16.51 -9.71 5.52
C ALA A 14 15.02 -9.78 5.93
N ASN A 15 14.48 -10.99 6.08
CA ASN A 15 13.09 -11.18 6.49
C ASN A 15 12.87 -10.68 7.93
N ARG A 16 13.78 -10.98 8.87
CA ARG A 16 13.72 -10.46 10.24
C ARG A 16 13.66 -8.93 10.27
N ARG A 17 14.51 -8.26 9.48
CA ARG A 17 14.54 -6.79 9.37
C ARG A 17 13.26 -6.20 8.78
N ILE A 18 12.65 -6.88 7.80
CA ILE A 18 11.38 -6.43 7.20
C ILE A 18 10.24 -6.56 8.20
N LEU A 19 10.18 -7.67 8.93
CA LEU A 19 9.08 -7.99 9.85
C LEU A 19 9.19 -7.28 11.20
N SER A 20 10.38 -6.88 11.64
CA SER A 20 10.59 -6.20 12.92
C SER A 20 10.11 -4.74 12.94
N LYS A 21 9.59 -4.22 11.83
CA LYS A 21 9.11 -2.84 11.74
C LYS A 21 7.71 -2.73 12.33
N ASP A 22 7.62 -2.14 13.52
CA ASP A 22 6.34 -1.95 14.21
C ASP A 22 5.32 -1.15 13.39
N GLU A 23 5.76 -0.22 12.53
CA GLU A 23 4.90 0.52 11.60
C GLU A 23 4.09 -0.36 10.64
N TYR A 24 4.46 -1.63 10.47
CA TYR A 24 3.77 -2.59 9.59
C TYR A 24 2.71 -3.43 10.32
N ARG A 25 2.63 -3.32 11.66
CA ARG A 25 1.69 -4.10 12.46
C ARG A 25 0.29 -3.50 12.36
N ALA A 26 -0.60 -4.17 11.65
CA ALA A 26 -2.02 -3.85 11.68
C ALA A 26 -2.70 -4.49 12.91
N ASP A 27 -3.58 -3.75 13.57
CA ASP A 27 -4.37 -4.30 14.68
C ASP A 27 -5.52 -5.17 14.16
N PHE A 28 -5.35 -6.49 14.23
CA PHE A 28 -6.33 -7.48 13.82
C PHE A 28 -7.27 -7.92 14.94
N ARG A 29 -7.11 -7.44 16.18
CA ARG A 29 -7.95 -7.85 17.32
C ARG A 29 -9.41 -7.46 17.14
N ARG A 30 -9.68 -6.45 16.30
CA ARG A 30 -11.01 -5.93 15.98
C ARG A 30 -11.65 -6.59 14.75
N VAL A 31 -10.97 -7.54 14.11
CA VAL A 31 -11.44 -8.21 12.90
C VAL A 31 -12.04 -9.57 13.27
N GLU A 32 -13.37 -9.64 13.25
CA GLU A 32 -14.12 -10.85 13.64
C GLU A 32 -14.51 -11.73 12.42
N ALA A 33 -13.87 -11.52 11.27
CA ALA A 33 -14.19 -12.24 10.04
C ALA A 33 -13.54 -13.63 9.99
N ALA A 34 -14.25 -14.60 9.40
CA ALA A 34 -13.65 -15.87 8.99
C ALA A 34 -12.49 -15.63 8.01
N SER A 35 -11.41 -16.40 8.15
CA SER A 35 -10.22 -16.28 7.29
C SER A 35 -9.92 -17.59 6.57
N LEU A 36 -9.64 -17.52 5.27
CA LEU A 36 -9.08 -18.62 4.50
C LEU A 36 -7.57 -18.65 4.73
N LYS A 37 -7.06 -19.73 5.34
CA LYS A 37 -5.62 -19.92 5.59
C LYS A 37 -4.90 -20.29 4.30
N ARG A 38 -3.83 -19.56 3.97
CA ARG A 38 -2.96 -19.86 2.84
C ARG A 38 -1.51 -19.67 3.21
N ARG A 39 -0.67 -20.60 2.75
CA ARG A 39 0.78 -20.41 2.74
C ARG A 39 1.14 -19.47 1.59
N THR A 40 1.99 -18.49 1.85
CA THR A 40 2.55 -17.58 0.86
C THR A 40 4.07 -17.71 0.86
N SER A 41 4.69 -17.50 -0.30
CA SER A 41 6.14 -17.40 -0.46
C SER A 41 6.42 -16.21 -1.37
N LEU A 42 7.22 -15.26 -0.90
CA LEU A 42 7.62 -14.07 -1.64
C LEU A 42 9.14 -14.01 -1.71
N ALA A 43 9.69 -13.93 -2.91
CA ALA A 43 11.13 -13.97 -3.12
C ALA A 43 11.74 -12.56 -3.17
N SER A 44 11.08 -11.63 -3.86
CA SER A 44 11.60 -10.28 -4.09
C SER A 44 11.57 -9.41 -2.84
N GLY A 45 12.58 -8.56 -2.67
CA GLY A 45 12.62 -7.61 -1.57
C GLY A 45 11.45 -6.63 -1.58
N GLU A 46 10.98 -6.26 -2.77
CA GLU A 46 9.84 -5.39 -3.04
C GLU A 46 8.53 -6.04 -2.60
N GLY A 47 8.29 -7.28 -3.05
CA GLY A 47 7.13 -8.08 -2.69
C GLY A 47 7.05 -8.27 -1.18
N LYS A 48 8.16 -8.69 -0.54
CA LYS A 48 8.26 -8.86 0.92
C LYS A 48 7.89 -7.57 1.69
N ARG A 49 8.47 -6.42 1.30
CA ARG A 49 8.22 -5.13 1.99
C ARG A 49 6.79 -4.63 1.82
N ILE A 50 6.25 -4.69 0.59
CA ILE A 50 4.87 -4.26 0.33
C ILE A 50 3.89 -5.19 1.02
N PHE A 51 4.13 -6.51 1.00
CA PHE A 51 3.33 -7.46 1.74
C PHE A 51 3.29 -7.13 3.23
N ALA A 52 4.45 -7.03 3.88
CA ALA A 52 4.54 -6.75 5.32
C ALA A 52 3.83 -5.45 5.68
N ARG A 53 4.05 -4.38 4.92
CA ARG A 53 3.49 -3.05 5.18
C ARG A 53 1.99 -2.95 4.92
N CYS A 54 1.52 -3.52 3.83
CA CYS A 54 0.22 -3.15 3.26
C CYS A 54 -0.84 -4.24 3.36
N PHE A 55 -0.49 -5.52 3.38
CA PHE A 55 -1.49 -6.60 3.23
C PHE A 55 -2.50 -6.62 4.38
N TYR A 56 -2.03 -6.68 5.61
CA TYR A 56 -2.91 -6.70 6.78
C TYR A 56 -3.64 -5.36 6.96
N THR A 57 -2.97 -4.23 6.77
CA THR A 57 -3.60 -2.90 6.81
C THR A 57 -4.73 -2.76 5.78
N PHE A 58 -4.53 -3.26 4.56
CA PHE A 58 -5.55 -3.28 3.52
C PHE A 58 -6.75 -4.13 3.94
N GLN A 59 -6.52 -5.34 4.44
CA GLN A 59 -7.58 -6.23 4.89
C GLN A 59 -8.38 -5.65 6.07
N ALA A 60 -7.70 -5.06 7.06
CA ALA A 60 -8.36 -4.38 8.18
C ALA A 60 -9.18 -3.17 7.70
N GLY A 61 -8.63 -2.38 6.77
CA GLY A 61 -9.33 -1.25 6.15
C GLY A 61 -10.58 -1.68 5.39
N MET A 62 -10.49 -2.75 4.60
CA MET A 62 -11.64 -3.30 3.88
C MET A 62 -12.66 -3.93 4.82
N TYR A 63 -12.24 -4.65 5.85
CA TYR A 63 -13.17 -5.17 6.87
C TYR A 63 -13.94 -4.03 7.54
N PHE A 64 -13.25 -2.94 7.88
CA PHE A 64 -13.90 -1.76 8.44
C PHE A 64 -14.95 -1.17 7.47
N VAL A 65 -14.58 -0.96 6.20
CA VAL A 65 -15.49 -0.38 5.20
C VAL A 65 -16.68 -1.31 4.94
N SER A 66 -16.41 -2.58 4.64
CA SER A 66 -17.40 -3.54 4.18
C SER A 66 -18.28 -4.07 5.30
N THR A 67 -17.74 -4.33 6.49
CA THR A 67 -18.50 -4.96 7.58
C THR A 67 -19.04 -3.90 8.53
N LEU A 68 -18.16 -3.09 9.11
CA LEU A 68 -18.55 -2.11 10.12
C LEU A 68 -19.26 -0.91 9.51
N GLY A 69 -18.86 -0.45 8.32
CA GLY A 69 -19.51 0.64 7.61
C GLY A 69 -21.00 0.38 7.33
N ARG A 70 -21.36 -0.88 7.01
CA ARG A 70 -22.77 -1.27 6.76
C ARG A 70 -23.67 -1.19 7.98
N THR A 71 -23.11 -1.14 9.20
CA THR A 71 -23.91 -1.06 10.44
C THR A 71 -24.53 0.33 10.66
N LYS A 72 -23.92 1.38 10.10
CA LYS A 72 -24.33 2.77 10.35
C LYS A 72 -24.58 3.59 9.08
N LEU A 73 -23.98 3.21 7.94
CA LEU A 73 -24.08 3.97 6.70
C LEU A 73 -25.01 3.28 5.68
N PRO A 74 -25.57 4.04 4.72
CA PRO A 74 -26.39 3.47 3.66
C PRO A 74 -25.64 2.41 2.86
N ARG A 75 -26.31 1.27 2.63
CA ARG A 75 -25.76 0.12 1.91
C ARG A 75 -25.20 0.49 0.54
N GLU A 76 -25.95 1.29 -0.22
CA GLU A 76 -25.55 1.74 -1.56
C GLU A 76 -24.19 2.47 -1.54
N SER A 77 -23.95 3.32 -0.54
CA SER A 77 -22.69 4.05 -0.42
C SER A 77 -21.50 3.13 -0.17
N ILE A 78 -21.69 2.07 0.62
CA ILE A 78 -20.64 1.07 0.86
C ILE A 78 -20.41 0.22 -0.41
N GLU A 79 -21.46 -0.18 -1.11
CA GLU A 79 -21.37 -0.94 -2.36
C GLU A 79 -20.62 -0.16 -3.46
N GLN A 80 -20.86 1.15 -3.57
CA GLN A 80 -20.11 2.02 -4.48
C GLN A 80 -18.60 2.04 -4.16
N ILE A 81 -18.23 2.08 -2.87
CA ILE A 81 -16.81 2.03 -2.46
C ILE A 81 -16.19 0.68 -2.80
N GLU A 82 -16.90 -0.43 -2.51
CA GLU A 82 -16.42 -1.77 -2.83
C GLU A 82 -16.23 -1.96 -4.34
N GLN A 83 -17.17 -1.46 -5.14
CA GLN A 83 -17.07 -1.53 -6.59
C GLN A 83 -15.93 -0.66 -7.12
N ALA A 84 -15.69 0.52 -6.55
CA ALA A 84 -14.56 1.36 -6.90
C ALA A 84 -13.21 0.68 -6.59
N VAL A 85 -13.10 0.03 -5.42
CA VAL A 85 -11.90 -0.74 -5.04
C VAL A 85 -11.72 -1.94 -5.98
N ARG A 86 -12.79 -2.67 -6.30
CA ARG A 86 -12.77 -3.78 -7.25
C ARG A 86 -12.27 -3.36 -8.63
N ALA A 87 -12.83 -2.28 -9.18
CA ALA A 87 -12.44 -1.76 -10.49
C ALA A 87 -10.96 -1.35 -10.50
N LYS A 88 -10.48 -0.66 -9.45
CA LYS A 88 -9.07 -0.29 -9.32
C LYS A 88 -8.14 -1.50 -9.22
N LEU A 89 -8.55 -2.55 -8.50
CA LEU A 89 -7.79 -3.81 -8.43
C LEU A 89 -7.69 -4.49 -9.81
N GLU A 90 -8.77 -4.49 -10.58
CA GLU A 90 -8.77 -5.09 -11.92
C GLU A 90 -7.87 -4.34 -12.90
N VAL A 91 -7.92 -3.00 -12.86
CA VAL A 91 -7.00 -2.17 -13.65
C VAL A 91 -5.56 -2.39 -13.22
N ALA A 92 -5.27 -2.34 -11.92
CA ALA A 92 -3.93 -2.57 -11.39
C ALA A 92 -3.36 -3.95 -11.76
N ALA A 93 -4.19 -5.00 -11.67
CA ALA A 93 -3.78 -6.35 -12.08
C ALA A 93 -3.40 -6.39 -13.56
N LYS A 94 -4.24 -5.82 -14.44
CA LYS A 94 -3.96 -5.76 -15.89
C LYS A 94 -2.69 -4.96 -16.20
N GLU A 95 -2.43 -3.87 -15.48
CA GLU A 95 -1.22 -3.08 -15.68
C GLU A 95 0.05 -3.84 -15.27
N VAL A 96 0.00 -4.60 -14.17
CA VAL A 96 1.15 -5.45 -13.78
C VAL A 96 1.29 -6.65 -14.72
N ASP A 97 0.19 -7.25 -15.16
CA ASP A 97 0.21 -8.35 -16.16
C ASP A 97 0.88 -7.90 -17.45
N LYS A 98 0.56 -6.71 -17.96
CA LYS A 98 1.24 -6.17 -19.15
C LYS A 98 2.75 -6.07 -18.98
N VAL A 99 3.23 -5.73 -17.78
CA VAL A 99 4.67 -5.67 -17.50
C VAL A 99 5.28 -7.07 -17.52
N ILE A 100 4.61 -8.05 -16.91
CA ILE A 100 5.04 -9.46 -16.95
C ILE A 100 5.07 -9.96 -18.39
N ASP A 101 3.98 -9.81 -19.14
CA ASP A 101 3.86 -10.25 -20.53
C ASP A 101 4.94 -9.61 -21.42
N SER A 102 5.18 -8.31 -21.24
CA SER A 102 6.20 -7.58 -22.00
C SER A 102 7.61 -8.06 -21.65
N ALA A 103 7.88 -8.34 -20.37
CA ALA A 103 9.17 -8.85 -19.94
C ALA A 103 9.42 -10.27 -20.46
N GLU A 104 8.42 -11.16 -20.35
CA GLU A 104 8.48 -12.52 -20.90
C GLU A 104 8.68 -12.52 -22.42
N LEU A 105 8.03 -11.59 -23.13
CA LEU A 105 8.22 -11.45 -24.57
C LEU A 105 9.67 -11.08 -24.91
N LEU A 106 10.27 -10.13 -24.19
CA LEU A 106 11.67 -9.74 -24.39
C LEU A 106 12.63 -10.89 -24.07
N LEU A 107 12.39 -11.65 -22.99
CA LEU A 107 13.20 -12.83 -22.66
C LEU A 107 13.16 -13.86 -23.79
N LYS A 108 11.97 -14.16 -24.32
CA LYS A 108 11.80 -15.09 -25.45
C LYS A 108 12.48 -14.58 -26.72
N GLN A 109 12.36 -13.30 -27.05
CA GLN A 109 12.99 -12.69 -28.23
C GLN A 109 14.52 -12.75 -28.19
N ASN A 110 15.10 -12.69 -27.00
CA ASN A 110 16.55 -12.75 -26.79
C ASN A 110 17.04 -14.17 -26.43
N SER A 111 16.18 -15.18 -26.51
CA SER A 111 16.51 -16.59 -26.19
C SER A 111 17.04 -16.81 -24.77
N ILE A 112 16.54 -16.04 -23.79
CA ILE A 112 16.92 -16.16 -22.38
C ILE A 112 15.96 -17.14 -21.70
N GLU A 113 16.47 -18.31 -21.31
CA GLU A 113 15.68 -19.38 -20.67
C GLU A 113 15.78 -19.35 -19.14
N VAL A 114 16.90 -18.84 -18.61
CA VAL A 114 17.18 -18.83 -17.16
C VAL A 114 16.77 -17.49 -16.58
N ILE A 115 15.89 -17.52 -15.57
CA ILE A 115 15.43 -16.33 -14.85
C ILE A 115 16.29 -16.14 -13.60
N ALA A 116 16.63 -14.89 -13.30
CA ALA A 116 17.33 -14.50 -12.08
C ALA A 116 16.58 -14.95 -10.81
N THR A 117 17.34 -15.40 -9.82
CA THR A 117 16.81 -15.80 -8.50
C THR A 117 17.45 -14.95 -7.40
N TYR A 118 16.81 -14.90 -6.24
CA TYR A 118 17.31 -14.15 -5.09
C TYR A 118 18.07 -15.08 -4.15
N ASP A 119 19.26 -14.67 -3.73
CA ASP A 119 20.02 -15.39 -2.69
C ASP A 119 19.42 -15.23 -1.29
N THR A 120 18.54 -14.22 -1.09
CA THR A 120 17.85 -14.04 0.19
C THR A 120 16.77 -15.08 0.41
N VAL A 121 16.63 -15.57 1.65
CA VAL A 121 15.62 -16.57 1.99
C VAL A 121 14.22 -16.04 1.63
N PRO A 122 13.38 -16.77 0.88
CA PRO A 122 12.00 -16.38 0.61
C PRO A 122 11.21 -16.15 1.90
N LEU A 123 10.29 -15.18 1.89
CA LEU A 123 9.40 -14.95 3.03
C LEU A 123 8.25 -15.95 2.96
N GLU A 124 8.34 -16.99 3.78
CA GLU A 124 7.32 -18.03 3.88
C GLU A 124 6.53 -17.92 5.17
N ILE A 125 5.23 -17.63 5.06
CA ILE A 125 4.34 -17.50 6.22
C ILE A 125 2.95 -18.03 5.89
N GLU A 126 2.22 -18.47 6.90
CA GLU A 126 0.78 -18.72 6.78
C GLU A 126 0.00 -17.44 7.07
N ILE A 127 -0.91 -17.09 6.17
CA ILE A 127 -1.73 -15.90 6.25
C ILE A 127 -3.22 -16.24 6.28
N GLY A 128 -4.02 -15.36 6.88
CA GLY A 128 -5.48 -15.42 6.82
C GLY A 128 -6.02 -14.39 5.83
N ILE A 129 -6.76 -14.83 4.81
CA ILE A 129 -7.47 -13.95 3.88
C ILE A 129 -8.93 -13.82 4.33
N THR A 130 -9.37 -12.60 4.66
CA THR A 130 -10.68 -12.33 5.27
C THR A 130 -11.75 -11.89 4.27
N SER A 131 -11.38 -11.55 3.03
CA SER A 131 -12.34 -11.08 2.02
C SER A 131 -11.87 -11.36 0.59
N ALA A 132 -12.82 -11.35 -0.35
CA ALA A 132 -12.53 -11.48 -1.78
C ALA A 132 -11.65 -10.33 -2.32
N LEU A 133 -11.84 -9.11 -1.81
CA LEU A 133 -11.00 -7.95 -2.16
C LEU A 133 -9.59 -8.10 -1.56
N GLY A 134 -9.47 -8.62 -0.32
CA GLY A 134 -8.20 -9.00 0.27
C GLY A 134 -7.45 -10.06 -0.55
N ARG A 135 -8.18 -11.06 -1.08
CA ARG A 135 -7.61 -12.08 -1.98
C ARG A 135 -7.06 -11.47 -3.27
N ARG A 136 -7.82 -10.60 -3.94
CA ARG A 136 -7.36 -9.93 -5.16
C ARG A 136 -6.15 -9.03 -4.92
N TYR A 137 -6.09 -8.35 -3.79
CA TYR A 137 -4.92 -7.56 -3.42
C TYR A 137 -3.70 -8.43 -3.13
N PHE A 138 -3.91 -9.58 -2.47
CA PHE A 138 -2.87 -10.59 -2.27
C PHE A 138 -2.32 -11.13 -3.60
N GLU A 139 -3.19 -11.47 -4.55
CA GLU A 139 -2.81 -11.89 -5.91
C GLU A 139 -2.00 -10.80 -6.63
N LEU A 140 -2.40 -9.53 -6.50
CA LEU A 140 -1.66 -8.40 -7.08
C LEU A 140 -0.24 -8.25 -6.49
N ILE A 141 -0.06 -8.49 -5.19
CA ILE A 141 1.28 -8.50 -4.56
C ILE A 141 2.14 -9.64 -5.13
N HIS A 142 1.54 -10.80 -5.43
CA HIS A 142 2.29 -11.92 -6.02
C HIS A 142 2.67 -11.64 -7.48
N LYS A 143 1.82 -10.96 -8.24
CA LYS A 143 2.17 -10.49 -9.59
C LYS A 143 3.33 -9.50 -9.56
N LEU A 144 3.33 -8.59 -8.59
CA LEU A 144 4.47 -7.72 -8.35
C LEU A 144 5.74 -8.54 -8.06
N ASP A 145 5.66 -9.54 -7.17
CA ASP A 145 6.79 -10.40 -6.80
C ASP A 145 7.32 -11.20 -8.01
N GLN A 146 6.43 -11.69 -8.87
CA GLN A 146 6.76 -12.38 -10.12
C GLN A 146 7.43 -11.45 -11.15
N ALA A 147 6.99 -10.20 -11.25
CA ALA A 147 7.53 -9.25 -12.22
C ALA A 147 9.00 -8.86 -11.91
N MET A 148 9.38 -8.80 -10.63
CA MET A 148 10.72 -8.35 -10.22
C MET A 148 11.88 -9.16 -10.83
N PRO A 149 11.93 -10.51 -10.70
CA PRO A 149 13.03 -11.28 -11.26
C PRO A 149 13.07 -11.24 -12.79
N LEU A 150 11.91 -11.12 -13.47
CA LEU A 150 11.86 -10.98 -14.93
C LEU A 150 12.54 -9.69 -15.40
N ILE A 151 12.15 -8.55 -14.80
CA ILE A 151 12.75 -7.25 -15.11
C ILE A 151 14.24 -7.24 -14.79
N GLN A 152 14.63 -7.85 -13.67
CA GLN A 152 16.03 -7.92 -13.24
C GLN A 152 16.86 -8.83 -14.15
N THR A 153 16.29 -9.91 -14.68
CA THR A 153 16.95 -10.75 -15.68
C THR A 153 17.25 -9.96 -16.94
N LEU A 154 16.28 -9.18 -17.44
CA LEU A 154 16.47 -8.34 -18.62
C LEU A 154 17.55 -7.27 -18.43
N GLU A 155 17.72 -6.76 -17.22
CA GLU A 155 18.78 -5.82 -16.86
C GLU A 155 20.15 -6.52 -16.80
N ILE A 156 20.23 -7.70 -16.17
CA ILE A 156 21.47 -8.49 -16.05
C ILE A 156 21.99 -8.94 -17.41
N GLU A 157 21.08 -9.38 -18.30
CA GLU A 157 21.38 -9.79 -19.68
C GLU A 157 21.51 -8.60 -20.64
N GLU A 158 21.54 -7.37 -20.11
CA GLU A 158 21.72 -6.12 -20.86
C GLU A 158 20.70 -5.86 -21.99
N VAL A 159 19.56 -6.55 -21.97
CA VAL A 159 18.45 -6.34 -22.93
C VAL A 159 17.78 -4.98 -22.70
N ILE A 160 17.69 -4.56 -21.44
CA ILE A 160 17.24 -3.22 -21.04
C ILE A 160 18.31 -2.55 -20.18
N ASN A 161 18.39 -1.23 -20.24
CA ASN A 161 19.28 -0.48 -19.35
C ASN A 161 18.71 -0.37 -17.93
N GLU A 162 19.59 -0.07 -16.98
CA GLU A 162 19.26 0.14 -15.55
C GLU A 162 18.10 1.13 -15.34
N LYS A 163 18.09 2.23 -16.10
CA LYS A 163 17.04 3.27 -15.98
C LYS A 163 15.66 2.72 -16.36
N ALA A 164 15.58 1.93 -17.43
CA ALA A 164 14.34 1.31 -17.88
C ALA A 164 13.87 0.24 -16.88
N ALA A 165 14.79 -0.57 -16.36
CA ALA A 165 14.51 -1.58 -15.34
C ALA A 165 13.96 -0.94 -14.06
N GLU A 166 14.61 0.10 -13.53
CA GLU A 166 14.12 0.79 -12.33
C GLU A 166 12.79 1.50 -12.59
N HIS A 167 12.58 2.08 -13.77
CA HIS A 167 11.29 2.68 -14.12
C HIS A 167 10.16 1.63 -14.07
N GLN A 168 10.35 0.45 -14.66
CA GLN A 168 9.37 -0.63 -14.62
C GLN A 168 9.12 -1.13 -13.19
N ARG A 169 10.18 -1.42 -12.42
CA ARG A 169 10.06 -1.83 -11.01
C ARG A 169 9.31 -0.77 -10.18
N SER A 170 9.68 0.50 -10.33
CA SER A 170 9.06 1.64 -9.65
C SER A 170 7.58 1.78 -10.00
N ASN A 171 7.23 1.60 -11.27
CA ASN A 171 5.85 1.63 -11.70
C ASN A 171 5.01 0.52 -11.04
N CYS A 172 5.48 -0.73 -11.07
CA CYS A 172 4.77 -1.83 -10.42
C CYS A 172 4.61 -1.60 -8.91
N LYS A 173 5.68 -1.17 -8.21
CA LYS A 173 5.62 -0.79 -6.78
C LYS A 173 4.53 0.26 -6.53
N ARG A 174 4.49 1.31 -7.35
CA ARG A 174 3.55 2.43 -7.21
C ARG A 174 2.09 1.99 -7.41
N ILE A 175 1.83 1.14 -8.39
CA ILE A 175 0.50 0.58 -8.66
C ILE A 175 -0.02 -0.13 -7.41
N VAL A 176 0.76 -1.05 -6.82
CA VAL A 176 0.33 -1.82 -5.64
C VAL A 176 0.18 -0.96 -4.40
N LEU A 177 1.07 0.02 -4.19
CA LEU A 177 1.00 0.95 -3.05
C LEU A 177 -0.21 1.88 -3.14
N SER A 178 -0.56 2.37 -4.33
CA SER A 178 -1.67 3.32 -4.53
C SER A 178 -3.03 2.76 -4.08
N LEU A 179 -3.21 1.44 -4.19
CA LEU A 179 -4.41 0.73 -3.76
C LEU A 179 -4.53 0.66 -2.24
N SER A 180 -3.42 0.40 -1.54
CA SER A 180 -3.40 0.44 -0.07
C SER A 180 -3.76 1.83 0.45
N SER A 181 -3.16 2.87 -0.13
CA SER A 181 -3.48 4.27 0.19
C SER A 181 -4.95 4.60 -0.10
N THR A 182 -5.50 4.13 -1.23
CA THR A 182 -6.91 4.33 -1.58
C THR A 182 -7.84 3.72 -0.53
N VAL A 183 -7.61 2.47 -0.12
CA VAL A 183 -8.43 1.81 0.91
C VAL A 183 -8.29 2.49 2.27
N ARG A 184 -7.09 2.94 2.64
CA ARG A 184 -6.88 3.72 3.87
C ARG A 184 -7.72 4.99 3.86
N ASN A 185 -7.75 5.72 2.74
CA ASN A 185 -8.55 6.93 2.60
C ASN A 185 -10.06 6.63 2.67
N PHE A 186 -10.54 5.58 2.01
CA PHE A 186 -11.93 5.16 2.13
C PHE A 186 -12.30 4.76 3.56
N SER A 187 -11.44 4.01 4.24
CA SER A 187 -11.63 3.61 5.63
C SER A 187 -11.74 4.82 6.56
N SER A 188 -10.85 5.81 6.43
CA SER A 188 -10.94 7.08 7.18
C SER A 188 -12.20 7.86 6.85
N GLY A 189 -12.61 7.92 5.57
CA GLY A 189 -13.85 8.57 5.15
C GLY A 189 -15.12 7.89 5.67
N VAL A 190 -15.13 6.56 5.78
CA VAL A 190 -16.22 5.80 6.41
C VAL A 190 -16.25 6.08 7.92
N ARG A 191 -15.10 6.07 8.62
CA ARG A 191 -15.04 6.43 10.06
C ARG A 191 -15.66 7.79 10.32
N ARG A 192 -15.28 8.80 9.54
CA ARG A 192 -15.80 10.16 9.71
C ARG A 192 -17.32 10.22 9.57
N ARG A 193 -17.87 9.61 8.51
CA ARG A 193 -19.32 9.57 8.27
C ARG A 193 -20.08 8.78 9.33
N MET A 194 -19.50 7.69 9.85
CA MET A 194 -20.10 6.95 10.94
C MET A 194 -20.20 7.81 12.21
N ASN A 195 -19.13 8.55 12.55
CA ASN A 195 -19.13 9.44 13.70
C ASN A 195 -20.12 10.62 13.52
N GLU A 196 -20.26 11.14 12.29
CA GLU A 196 -21.25 12.17 11.96
C GLU A 196 -22.70 11.66 12.17
N GLU A 197 -22.99 10.42 11.76
CA GLU A 197 -24.31 9.80 11.99
C GLU A 197 -24.58 9.51 13.47
N ASP A 198 -23.56 9.11 14.23
CA ASP A 198 -23.68 8.95 15.69
C ASP A 198 -23.98 10.29 16.38
N ALA A 199 -23.28 11.36 16.00
CA ALA A 199 -23.52 12.69 16.57
C ALA A 199 -24.95 13.20 16.29
N LYS A 200 -25.48 12.98 15.09
CA LYS A 200 -26.88 13.34 14.76
C LYS A 200 -27.91 12.57 15.59
N ARG A 201 -27.64 11.30 15.91
CA ARG A 201 -28.52 10.47 16.74
C ARG A 201 -28.54 10.95 18.19
N VAL A 202 -27.41 11.43 18.71
CA VAL A 202 -27.31 12.00 20.06
C VAL A 202 -28.03 13.36 20.13
N ASP A 203 -27.82 14.26 19.18
CA ASP A 203 -28.46 15.59 19.15
C ASP A 203 -29.98 15.52 18.89
N GLY A 204 -30.43 14.53 18.11
CA GLY A 204 -31.86 14.27 17.88
C GLY A 204 -32.58 13.58 19.04
N GLY A 205 -31.86 12.89 19.92
CA GLY A 205 -32.41 12.16 21.07
C GLY A 205 -32.75 13.05 22.27
N ASP A 206 -32.10 14.21 22.40
CA ASP A 206 -32.22 15.05 23.60
C ASP A 206 -33.45 15.98 23.58
N ARG A 207 -34.04 16.25 22.41
CA ARG A 207 -35.30 17.03 22.31
C ARG A 207 -36.55 16.23 22.68
N SER A 208 -36.47 14.90 22.70
CA SER A 208 -37.61 14.03 23.01
C SER A 208 -37.66 13.60 24.48
N GLN A 209 -36.53 13.62 25.21
CA GLN A 209 -36.49 13.31 26.64
C GLN A 209 -36.61 14.53 27.56
N ALA A 210 -36.29 15.74 27.07
CA ALA A 210 -36.44 16.99 27.84
C ALA A 210 -37.91 17.43 28.06
N ARG A 211 -38.90 16.80 27.42
CA ARG A 211 -40.34 17.05 27.67
C ARG A 211 -41.04 15.99 28.52
N ALA A 212 -40.36 14.89 28.88
CA ALA A 212 -40.97 13.80 29.65
C ALA A 212 -40.38 13.64 31.07
N SER A 213 -39.40 14.46 31.44
CA SER A 213 -38.67 14.31 32.71
C SER A 213 -38.75 15.58 33.55
N SER A 214 -39.97 16.00 33.89
CA SER A 214 -40.21 16.92 35.01
C SER A 214 -41.13 16.26 36.02
N GLU A 215 -40.72 15.11 36.57
CA GLU A 215 -41.18 14.64 37.88
C GLU A 215 -40.37 13.40 38.32
N GLY A 216 -39.64 13.54 39.43
CA GLY A 216 -39.45 12.44 40.37
C GLY A 216 -38.07 11.77 40.43
N ALA A 217 -37.35 12.15 41.50
CA ALA A 217 -36.49 11.32 42.35
C ALA A 217 -35.04 11.02 41.94
N ALA A 218 -34.16 11.65 42.73
CA ALA A 218 -32.75 11.32 42.92
C ALA A 218 -32.55 9.93 43.52
N SER A 219 -31.49 9.24 43.09
CA SER A 219 -30.66 8.39 43.96
C SER A 219 -29.29 8.14 43.32
N ASP A 220 -28.35 7.87 44.21
CA ASP A 220 -26.91 8.13 44.17
C ASP A 220 -26.05 7.00 43.56
N LEU A 221 -24.86 7.40 43.09
CA LEU A 221 -23.57 6.65 42.91
C LEU A 221 -23.35 5.74 41.67
N PRO A 222 -22.07 5.49 41.27
CA PRO A 222 -20.92 6.40 41.19
C PRO A 222 -20.25 6.43 39.80
N ALA A 223 -19.44 7.47 39.60
CA ALA A 223 -18.61 7.70 38.41
C ALA A 223 -17.48 6.67 38.24
N TYR A 224 -17.34 6.12 37.03
CA TYR A 224 -16.09 5.56 36.55
C TYR A 224 -15.50 6.49 35.50
N ALA A 225 -14.41 7.16 35.88
CA ALA A 225 -13.54 7.89 34.99
C ALA A 225 -12.77 6.89 34.11
N ASP A 226 -12.93 7.00 32.79
CA ASP A 226 -11.96 6.45 31.85
C ASP A 226 -11.17 7.62 31.26
N GLY A 227 -10.04 7.88 31.89
CA GLY A 227 -9.02 8.78 31.38
C GLY A 227 -8.14 8.01 30.41
N ALA A 228 -8.26 8.32 29.13
CA ALA A 228 -7.20 8.12 28.15
C ALA A 228 -7.04 9.42 27.36
N GLU A 229 -6.17 10.27 27.89
CA GLU A 229 -5.69 11.50 27.29
C GLU A 229 -4.92 11.15 26.00
N GLU A 230 -5.48 11.49 24.84
CA GLU A 230 -4.72 11.45 23.58
C GLU A 230 -3.70 12.60 23.57
N PRO A 231 -2.41 12.36 23.23
CA PRO A 231 -1.44 13.43 23.15
C PRO A 231 -1.78 14.33 21.96
N ARG A 232 -2.26 15.53 22.26
CA ARG A 232 -2.40 16.60 21.26
C ARG A 232 -1.02 17.03 20.80
N ILE A 233 -0.62 16.59 19.61
CA ILE A 233 0.53 17.17 18.90
C ILE A 233 0.12 18.58 18.47
N ASN A 234 0.62 19.56 19.21
CA ASN A 234 0.39 20.98 18.95
C ASN A 234 1.26 21.41 17.76
N LEU A 235 0.70 21.37 16.54
CA LEU A 235 1.34 21.98 15.37
C LEU A 235 0.93 23.45 15.32
N SER A 236 1.76 24.29 15.94
CA SER A 236 1.71 25.73 15.70
C SER A 236 2.14 26.01 14.24
N PRO A 237 1.52 26.98 13.53
CA PRO A 237 1.84 27.23 12.13
C PRO A 237 3.24 27.86 12.02
N ALA A 238 4.14 27.20 11.30
CA ALA A 238 5.41 27.82 10.91
C ALA A 238 5.14 28.90 9.86
N GLU A 239 5.67 30.10 10.09
CA GLU A 239 5.68 31.22 9.15
C GLU A 239 6.38 30.83 7.82
N PRO A 240 5.98 31.41 6.68
CA PRO A 240 6.52 31.05 5.38
C PRO A 240 7.93 31.65 5.18
N THR A 241 8.93 30.78 5.05
CA THR A 241 10.28 31.16 4.62
C THR A 241 10.29 31.52 3.12
N PRO A 242 10.96 32.60 2.69
CA PRO A 242 10.90 33.10 1.31
C PRO A 242 11.63 32.20 0.30
N THR A 243 11.01 32.06 -0.88
CA THR A 243 11.54 31.41 -2.08
C THR A 243 12.86 32.05 -2.56
N PRO A 244 13.93 31.29 -2.81
CA PRO A 244 15.09 31.84 -3.51
C PRO A 244 14.80 32.03 -5.01
N THR A 245 15.04 33.26 -5.48
CA THR A 245 15.04 33.67 -6.89
C THR A 245 16.10 32.92 -7.70
N PRO A 246 15.81 32.46 -8.94
CA PRO A 246 16.84 31.92 -9.82
C PRO A 246 17.70 33.04 -10.40
N THR A 247 19.01 33.01 -10.14
CA THR A 247 20.02 33.81 -10.86
C THR A 247 20.44 33.07 -12.15
N PRO A 248 20.62 33.78 -13.29
CA PRO A 248 20.60 33.19 -14.63
C PRO A 248 21.87 32.39 -14.99
N THR A 249 21.67 31.33 -15.78
CA THR A 249 22.73 30.61 -16.49
C THR A 249 23.29 31.47 -17.63
N PRO A 250 24.62 31.58 -17.80
CA PRO A 250 25.21 32.32 -18.91
C PRO A 250 24.98 31.59 -20.25
N THR A 251 24.45 32.34 -21.22
CA THR A 251 24.38 31.98 -22.64
C THR A 251 25.77 31.77 -23.20
N VAL A 252 26.13 30.53 -23.51
CA VAL A 252 27.29 30.24 -24.35
C VAL A 252 26.87 30.40 -25.81
N ALA A 253 27.43 31.42 -26.45
CA ALA A 253 27.32 31.64 -27.88
C ALA A 253 27.84 30.40 -28.65
N SER A 254 26.95 29.77 -29.41
CA SER A 254 27.34 28.79 -30.43
C SER A 254 27.29 29.52 -31.76
N ASP A 255 28.41 30.08 -32.15
CA ASP A 255 28.65 30.53 -33.51
C ASP A 255 29.94 29.88 -34.02
N THR A 256 29.92 29.50 -35.29
CA THR A 256 31.03 28.93 -36.10
C THR A 256 31.46 27.48 -35.83
N LEU A 257 30.89 26.55 -36.62
CA LEU A 257 31.61 25.43 -37.24
C LEU A 257 30.76 24.83 -38.37
N ALA A 258 30.54 25.66 -39.40
CA ALA A 258 29.96 25.26 -40.67
C ALA A 258 30.83 25.81 -41.81
N GLU A 259 32.09 25.39 -41.88
CA GLU A 259 32.89 25.39 -43.10
C GLU A 259 34.15 24.53 -42.86
N VAL A 260 34.70 23.94 -43.92
CA VAL A 260 35.91 23.08 -43.96
C VAL A 260 35.72 21.56 -43.76
N VAL A 261 34.76 20.92 -44.47
CA VAL A 261 34.98 19.55 -45.04
C VAL A 261 34.34 19.42 -46.43
N ARG A 262 34.61 20.39 -47.31
CA ARG A 262 34.49 20.22 -48.77
C ARG A 262 35.62 20.98 -49.45
N ALA A 263 36.80 20.37 -49.47
CA ALA A 263 37.87 20.51 -50.48
C ALA A 263 39.20 20.06 -49.87
N ALA A 264 39.45 18.75 -49.88
CA ALA A 264 40.77 18.11 -50.00
C ALA A 264 40.54 16.62 -50.23
#